data_AF-A0A284RD75-F1
#
_entry.id   AF-A0A284RD75-F1
#
_cell.length_a   1.000
_cell.length_b   1.000
_cell.length_c   1.000
_cell.angle_alpha   90.00
_cell.angle_beta   90.00
_cell.angle_gamma   90.00
#
_symmetry.space_group_name_H-M   'P 1'
#
loop_
_entity.id
_entity.type
_entity.pdbx_description
1 polymer ?
#
loop_
_entity_poly.entity_id
_entity_poly.type
_entity_poly.pdbx_seq_one_letter_code
_entity_poly.pdbx_strand_id
1 'polypeptide(L)'
;MDGKSWYDCYKDEILKQSWLRIRQDAHRRYENLSEYLCNACGLAGNPSLADTPCADLGVGGLLEKLNNILGTAYTLDQPWLYFFLHDYAATNRDFGAAYAYLRPRWYTDWTYIRDEIDESERRDRDMRQHVMNGNRILNRWIPPRYLWDLYSNRVVPWAIAGIDLTMIWTVSHAWVAEEERVLIWTMINGLAWPVPLPKGIDLQWIRIELLRNGAEYVWQDVLCLRQAGGTREDLRAEEWKLDVPTIGHVYERSDKVLCYFNGLGRPLGGTVDMTSDRSWFRRAWTMQEIQLLRQSLIGGETEEGLNPDVQRAFEKQLSSIQNMDHFSIYAVLSEMQPRVSTNPVDRVAGLSYLLRTESIPTYYAAQSDEGAWSALVDVLGGWVWADLFFQYPKAEHENARWRPSWQQAMSDVLPDE
;
A
#
# COMPACT_ATOMS: atom_id res chain seq x y z
N MET A 1 -23.48 -7.79 11.95
CA MET A 1 -23.48 -6.64 11.02
C MET A 1 -23.14 -7.19 9.63
N ASP A 2 -23.86 -6.79 8.58
CA ASP A 2 -23.49 -7.16 7.20
C ASP A 2 -22.52 -6.12 6.61
N GLY A 3 -21.93 -6.43 5.44
CA GLY A 3 -20.91 -5.58 4.81
C GLY A 3 -21.40 -4.18 4.42
N LYS A 4 -22.69 -4.04 4.08
CA LYS A 4 -23.30 -2.76 3.75
C LYS A 4 -23.48 -1.90 5.01
N SER A 5 -24.02 -2.49 6.07
CA SER A 5 -24.20 -1.83 7.37
C SER A 5 -22.86 -1.41 7.97
N TRP A 6 -21.83 -2.25 7.79
CA TRP A 6 -20.46 -1.90 8.17
C TRP A 6 -19.97 -0.69 7.38
N TYR A 7 -20.11 -0.69 6.05
CA TYR A 7 -19.68 0.44 5.24
C TYR A 7 -20.42 1.72 5.60
N ASP A 8 -21.74 1.67 5.76
CA ASP A 8 -22.52 2.84 6.14
C ASP A 8 -22.10 3.41 7.50
N CYS A 9 -21.61 2.58 8.43
CA CYS A 9 -21.08 3.00 9.73
C CYS A 9 -19.69 3.64 9.66
N TYR A 10 -18.87 3.25 8.67
CA TYR A 10 -17.45 3.63 8.60
C TYR A 10 -17.06 4.42 7.33
N LYS A 11 -18.02 4.73 6.46
CA LYS A 11 -17.76 5.40 5.18
C LYS A 11 -17.10 6.76 5.32
N ASP A 12 -17.38 7.50 6.40
CA ASP A 12 -16.79 8.82 6.62
C ASP A 12 -15.30 8.70 6.97
N GLU A 13 -14.92 7.63 7.67
CA GLU A 13 -13.54 7.26 8.01
C GLU A 13 -12.78 6.72 6.80
N ILE A 14 -13.46 5.98 5.92
CA ILE A 14 -12.89 5.43 4.68
C ILE A 14 -12.66 6.54 3.66
N LEU A 15 -13.67 7.38 3.44
CA LEU A 15 -13.65 8.40 2.40
C LEU A 15 -12.92 9.67 2.84
N LYS A 16 -12.78 9.92 4.15
CA LYS A 16 -12.14 11.12 4.74
C LYS A 16 -12.54 12.46 4.08
N GLN A 17 -13.74 12.56 3.53
CA GLN A 17 -14.23 13.75 2.81
C GLN A 17 -14.31 15.02 3.66
N SER A 18 -14.48 14.89 4.97
CA SER A 18 -14.46 16.02 5.91
C SER A 18 -13.04 16.58 6.14
N TRP A 19 -12.03 15.71 6.19
CA TRP A 19 -10.61 16.08 6.34
C TRP A 19 -10.05 16.74 5.09
N LEU A 20 -10.60 16.43 3.91
CA LEU A 20 -10.23 17.05 2.64
C LEU A 20 -10.34 18.58 2.67
N ARG A 21 -11.36 19.17 3.33
CA ARG A 21 -11.49 20.64 3.40
C ARG A 21 -10.44 21.28 4.30
N ILE A 22 -10.26 20.73 5.50
CA ILE A 22 -9.25 21.18 6.48
C ILE A 22 -7.85 21.05 5.89
N ARG A 23 -7.60 19.95 5.18
CA ARG A 23 -6.32 19.70 4.54
C ARG A 23 -6.13 20.48 3.24
N GLN A 24 -7.15 20.75 2.42
CA GLN A 24 -7.03 21.66 1.28
C GLN A 24 -6.64 23.07 1.72
N ASP A 25 -7.15 23.52 2.88
CA ASP A 25 -6.74 24.81 3.47
C ASP A 25 -5.30 24.77 4.00
N ALA A 26 -4.86 23.66 4.57
CA ALA A 26 -3.46 23.45 4.96
C ALA A 26 -2.52 23.30 3.75
N HIS A 27 -2.92 22.53 2.73
CA HIS A 27 -2.16 22.24 1.51
C HIS A 27 -2.01 23.47 0.63
N ARG A 28 -3.03 24.33 0.50
CA ARG A 28 -2.88 25.64 -0.15
C ARG A 28 -1.84 26.54 0.54
N ARG A 29 -1.63 26.38 1.85
CA ARG A 29 -0.55 27.07 2.58
C ARG A 29 0.82 26.43 2.30
N TYR A 30 0.86 25.13 2.00
CA TYR A 30 2.05 24.37 1.60
C TYR A 30 2.41 24.50 0.11
N GLU A 31 1.46 24.69 -0.81
CA GLU A 31 1.69 24.78 -2.26
C GLU A 31 2.62 25.96 -2.60
N ASN A 32 2.48 27.08 -1.89
CA ASN A 32 3.37 28.25 -2.02
C ASN A 32 4.80 28.02 -1.48
N LEU A 33 5.05 26.91 -0.78
CA LEU A 33 6.37 26.52 -0.26
C LEU A 33 7.05 25.44 -1.13
N SER A 34 6.33 24.83 -2.09
CA SER A 34 6.73 23.61 -2.79
C SER A 34 7.95 23.78 -3.71
N GLU A 35 8.12 24.94 -4.35
CA GLU A 35 9.26 25.19 -5.25
C GLU A 35 10.60 25.31 -4.48
N TYR A 36 10.55 25.69 -3.19
CA TYR A 36 11.73 25.86 -2.32
C TYR A 36 12.02 24.61 -1.46
N LEU A 37 10.98 23.84 -1.09
CA LEU A 37 11.12 22.64 -0.24
C LEU A 37 11.75 21.44 -0.97
N CYS A 38 11.51 21.28 -2.28
CA CYS A 38 12.17 20.25 -3.09
C CYS A 38 13.65 20.52 -3.33
N ASN A 39 14.10 21.78 -3.27
CA ASN A 39 15.48 22.15 -3.64
C ASN A 39 16.34 22.75 -2.52
N ALA A 40 15.80 23.23 -1.38
CA ALA A 40 16.64 24.00 -0.44
C ALA A 40 16.46 23.81 1.07
N CYS A 41 15.31 23.42 1.67
CA CYS A 41 15.18 23.55 3.15
C CYS A 41 14.22 22.59 3.90
N GLY A 42 13.71 21.51 3.31
CA GLY A 42 12.84 20.54 4.00
C GLY A 42 13.56 19.26 4.43
N LEU A 43 12.91 18.43 5.27
CA LEU A 43 13.32 17.05 5.58
C LEU A 43 13.59 16.17 4.33
N ALA A 44 13.19 16.62 3.14
CA ALA A 44 13.54 16.05 1.84
C ALA A 44 15.05 16.14 1.53
N GLY A 45 15.72 17.23 1.93
CA GLY A 45 17.15 17.46 1.69
C GLY A 45 18.07 17.04 2.83
N ASN A 46 17.54 16.77 4.03
CA ASN A 46 18.32 16.29 5.17
C ASN A 46 17.61 15.17 5.95
N PRO A 47 17.79 13.89 5.56
CA PRO A 47 17.28 12.73 6.29
C PRO A 47 17.74 12.71 7.76
N SER A 48 18.90 13.30 8.06
CA SER A 48 19.45 13.31 9.43
C SER A 48 18.54 14.05 10.41
N LEU A 49 17.77 15.03 9.95
CA LEU A 49 16.86 15.75 10.83
C LEU A 49 15.65 14.89 11.20
N ALA A 50 15.09 14.12 10.26
CA ALA A 50 13.97 13.23 10.56
C ALA A 50 14.34 12.22 11.65
N ASP A 51 15.58 11.71 11.58
CA ASP A 51 16.11 10.72 12.51
C ASP A 51 16.61 11.31 13.84
N THR A 52 16.57 12.64 14.01
CA THR A 52 17.00 13.28 15.25
C THR A 52 16.00 12.99 16.38
N PRO A 53 16.43 12.42 17.52
CA PRO A 53 15.56 12.23 18.68
C PRO A 53 14.94 13.55 19.14
N CYS A 54 13.65 13.54 19.46
CA CYS A 54 12.94 14.71 19.97
C CYS A 54 13.54 15.23 21.28
N ALA A 55 14.07 14.33 22.12
CA ALA A 55 14.73 14.66 23.37
C ALA A 55 15.96 15.55 23.17
N ASP A 56 16.74 15.33 22.10
CA ASP A 56 17.97 16.10 21.80
C ASP A 56 17.65 17.53 21.36
N LEU A 57 16.46 17.74 20.78
CA LEU A 57 15.98 19.06 20.35
C LEU A 57 15.33 19.83 21.50
N GLY A 58 14.71 19.11 22.45
CA GLY A 58 13.86 19.69 23.48
C GLY A 58 12.60 20.38 22.92
N VAL A 59 11.70 20.78 23.79
CA VAL A 59 10.41 21.39 23.41
C VAL A 59 10.59 22.64 22.53
N GLY A 60 11.52 23.53 22.91
CA GLY A 60 11.80 24.75 22.17
C GLY A 60 12.39 24.49 20.79
N GLY A 61 13.38 23.59 20.68
CA GLY A 61 13.99 23.24 19.39
C GLY A 61 13.03 22.49 18.46
N LEU A 62 12.14 21.67 19.00
CA LEU A 62 11.05 21.05 18.23
C LEU A 62 10.14 22.11 17.60
N LEU A 63 9.64 23.04 18.43
CA LEU A 63 8.76 24.11 17.96
C LEU A 63 9.45 24.98 16.91
N GLU A 64 10.71 25.36 17.14
CA GLU A 64 11.48 26.17 16.20
C GLU A 64 11.57 25.49 14.83
N LYS A 65 11.95 24.21 14.79
CA LYS A 65 12.06 23.47 13.53
C LYS A 65 10.71 23.28 12.84
N LEU A 66 9.66 22.99 13.59
CA LEU A 66 8.30 22.88 13.04
C LEU A 66 7.83 24.21 12.45
N ASN A 67 7.99 25.30 13.18
CA ASN A 67 7.68 26.65 12.72
C ASN A 67 8.46 27.01 11.43
N ASN A 68 9.75 26.71 11.39
CA ASN A 68 10.59 26.99 10.22
C ASN A 68 10.15 26.19 8.99
N ILE A 69 9.86 24.89 9.15
CA ILE A 69 9.44 24.02 8.03
C ILE A 69 8.02 24.37 7.56
N LEU A 70 7.13 24.70 8.50
CA LEU A 70 5.70 24.91 8.24
C LEU A 70 5.34 26.40 8.06
N GLY A 71 6.34 27.29 8.07
CA GLY A 71 6.16 28.72 7.83
C GLY A 71 5.26 29.42 8.87
N THR A 72 5.36 29.03 10.14
CA THR A 72 4.58 29.61 11.24
C THR A 72 5.46 30.26 12.30
N ALA A 73 4.83 30.96 13.25
CA ALA A 73 5.50 31.59 14.39
C ALA A 73 4.73 31.31 15.68
N TYR A 74 4.26 30.07 15.88
CA TYR A 74 3.62 29.68 17.13
C TYR A 74 4.59 29.80 18.31
N THR A 75 4.08 30.14 19.48
CA THR A 75 4.85 30.26 20.72
C THR A 75 4.43 29.18 21.71
N LEU A 76 5.28 28.91 22.71
CA LEU A 76 4.98 27.97 23.80
C LEU A 76 3.98 28.54 24.82
N ASP A 77 3.47 29.75 24.62
CA ASP A 77 2.42 30.34 25.46
C ASP A 77 1.09 29.61 25.29
N GLN A 78 0.95 28.79 24.25
CA GLN A 78 -0.19 27.89 24.08
C GLN A 78 0.04 26.59 24.87
N PRO A 79 -0.70 26.37 25.98
CA PRO A 79 -0.42 25.23 26.87
C PRO A 79 -0.52 23.87 26.16
N TRP A 80 -1.50 23.70 25.27
CA TRP A 80 -1.72 22.45 24.55
C TRP A 80 -0.56 22.08 23.61
N LEU A 81 -0.04 23.05 22.87
CA LEU A 81 1.12 22.87 22.01
C LEU A 81 2.36 22.51 22.84
N TYR A 82 2.58 23.18 23.98
CA TYR A 82 3.65 22.84 24.91
C TYR A 82 3.51 21.40 25.42
N PHE A 83 2.34 20.99 25.91
CA PHE A 83 2.12 19.63 26.42
C PHE A 83 2.36 18.56 25.35
N PHE A 84 1.92 18.82 24.11
CA PHE A 84 2.12 17.87 23.02
C PHE A 84 3.60 17.75 22.65
N LEU A 85 4.31 18.87 22.46
CA LEU A 85 5.74 18.85 22.14
C LEU A 85 6.58 18.29 23.29
N HIS A 86 6.17 18.53 24.54
CA HIS A 86 6.79 17.95 25.72
C HIS A 86 6.65 16.42 25.75
N ASP A 87 5.48 15.88 25.41
CA ASP A 87 5.28 14.43 25.31
C ASP A 87 6.21 13.79 24.26
N TYR A 88 6.36 14.42 23.09
CA TYR A 88 7.30 13.95 22.08
C TYR A 88 8.76 14.07 22.52
N ALA A 89 9.14 15.15 23.19
CA ALA A 89 10.48 15.33 23.75
C ALA A 89 10.78 14.36 24.91
N ALA A 90 9.77 13.95 25.67
CA ALA A 90 9.89 13.03 26.80
C ALA A 90 9.85 11.55 26.39
N THR A 91 9.49 11.23 25.15
CA THR A 91 9.40 9.87 24.63
C THR A 91 10.55 9.57 23.66
N ASN A 92 10.76 8.29 23.34
CA ASN A 92 11.78 7.85 22.38
C ASN A 92 11.36 8.09 20.91
N ARG A 93 10.66 9.20 20.64
CA ARG A 93 10.22 9.56 19.29
C ARG A 93 11.27 10.46 18.64
N ASP A 94 11.36 10.35 17.32
CA ASP A 94 12.20 11.22 16.51
C ASP A 94 11.38 12.36 15.88
N PHE A 95 12.10 13.35 15.35
CA PHE A 95 11.50 14.52 14.73
C PHE A 95 10.59 14.16 13.55
N GLY A 96 10.96 13.15 12.75
CA GLY A 96 10.14 12.67 11.63
C GLY A 96 8.77 12.21 12.12
N ALA A 97 8.72 11.42 13.18
CA ALA A 97 7.48 10.95 13.79
C ALA A 97 6.64 12.12 14.35
N ALA A 98 7.27 13.08 15.03
CA ALA A 98 6.58 14.30 15.50
C ALA A 98 5.98 15.10 14.34
N TYR A 99 6.79 15.31 13.30
CA TYR A 99 6.40 16.04 12.10
C TYR A 99 5.22 15.36 11.39
N ALA A 100 5.26 14.04 11.24
CA ALA A 100 4.21 13.29 10.55
C ALA A 100 2.84 13.37 11.27
N TYR A 101 2.84 13.31 12.61
CA TYR A 101 1.62 13.41 13.41
C TYR A 101 1.05 14.83 13.43
N LEU A 102 1.92 15.85 13.46
CA LEU A 102 1.54 17.24 13.63
C LEU A 102 1.20 17.95 12.32
N ARG A 103 1.95 17.70 11.24
CA ARG A 103 1.80 18.40 9.95
C ARG A 103 0.36 18.41 9.42
N PRO A 104 -0.43 17.32 9.45
CA PRO A 104 -1.80 17.33 8.93
C PRO A 104 -2.75 18.24 9.70
N ARG A 105 -2.43 18.57 10.96
CA ARG A 105 -3.28 19.32 11.90
C ARG A 105 -2.64 20.63 12.35
N TRP A 106 -1.50 21.00 11.77
CA TRP A 106 -0.69 22.12 12.27
C TRP A 106 -1.42 23.46 12.30
N TYR A 107 -2.33 23.68 11.35
CA TYR A 107 -3.08 24.92 11.21
C TYR A 107 -4.49 24.87 11.81
N THR A 108 -4.84 23.82 12.55
CA THR A 108 -6.15 23.69 13.21
C THR A 108 -6.11 24.23 14.64
N ASP A 109 -7.25 24.20 15.33
CA ASP A 109 -7.30 24.53 16.76
C ASP A 109 -6.60 23.43 17.58
N TRP A 110 -5.55 23.82 18.31
CA TRP A 110 -4.73 22.93 19.14
C TRP A 110 -5.48 22.34 20.34
N THR A 111 -6.64 22.88 20.68
CA THR A 111 -7.42 22.47 21.87
C THR A 111 -7.84 21.00 21.83
N TYR A 112 -8.13 20.44 20.65
CA TYR A 112 -8.70 19.10 20.51
C TYR A 112 -7.83 18.10 19.72
N ILE A 113 -6.61 18.47 19.34
CA ILE A 113 -5.76 17.64 18.46
C ILE A 113 -5.47 16.25 19.05
N ARG A 114 -5.24 16.16 20.36
CA ARG A 114 -5.00 14.87 21.03
C ARG A 114 -6.23 13.98 20.94
N ASP A 115 -7.39 14.52 21.30
CA ASP A 115 -8.67 13.80 21.25
C ASP A 115 -9.00 13.37 19.82
N GLU A 116 -8.73 14.21 18.82
CA GLU A 116 -8.89 13.87 17.40
C GLU A 116 -7.98 12.74 16.94
N ILE A 117 -6.72 12.72 17.39
CA ILE A 117 -5.75 11.65 17.10
C ILE A 117 -6.22 10.34 17.74
N ASP A 118 -6.51 10.37 19.03
CA ASP A 118 -6.93 9.20 19.79
C ASP A 118 -8.24 8.61 19.25
N GLU A 119 -9.20 9.47 18.90
CA GLU A 119 -10.45 9.08 18.26
C GLU A 119 -10.22 8.49 16.86
N SER A 120 -9.35 9.10 16.05
CA SER A 120 -9.01 8.58 14.71
C SER A 120 -8.39 7.18 14.78
N GLU A 121 -7.44 6.97 15.70
CA GLU A 121 -6.82 5.65 15.90
C GLU A 121 -7.82 4.63 16.47
N ARG A 122 -8.66 5.04 17.41
CA ARG A 122 -9.71 4.17 17.98
C ARG A 122 -10.69 3.73 16.90
N ARG A 123 -11.16 4.65 16.07
CA ARG A 123 -12.11 4.33 14.98
C ARG A 123 -11.50 3.44 13.91
N ASP A 124 -10.22 3.62 13.56
CA ASP A 124 -9.52 2.69 12.65
C ASP A 124 -9.42 1.28 13.26
N ARG A 125 -9.10 1.17 14.56
CA ARG A 125 -9.10 -0.13 15.25
C ARG A 125 -10.49 -0.79 15.24
N ASP A 126 -11.54 -0.05 15.60
CA ASP A 126 -12.90 -0.56 15.62
C ASP A 126 -13.37 -0.98 14.21
N MET A 127 -13.09 -0.16 13.20
CA MET A 127 -13.39 -0.44 11.79
C MET A 127 -12.77 -1.79 11.36
N ARG A 128 -11.47 -1.98 11.61
CA ARG A 128 -10.74 -3.20 11.25
C ARG A 128 -11.14 -4.41 12.07
N GLN A 129 -11.57 -4.23 13.32
CA GLN A 129 -12.08 -5.33 14.13
C GLN A 129 -13.45 -5.79 13.64
N HIS A 130 -14.36 -4.86 13.35
CA HIS A 130 -15.74 -5.19 12.97
C HIS A 130 -15.90 -5.65 11.52
N VAL A 131 -14.92 -5.40 10.64
CA VAL A 131 -14.97 -5.92 9.26
C VAL A 131 -14.72 -7.43 9.22
N MET A 132 -14.06 -7.98 10.24
CA MET A 132 -13.68 -9.38 10.30
C MET A 132 -14.84 -10.22 10.86
N ASN A 133 -15.31 -11.21 10.10
CA ASN A 133 -16.31 -12.18 10.54
C ASN A 133 -15.86 -13.60 10.22
N GLY A 134 -15.23 -14.25 11.19
CA GLY A 134 -14.60 -15.56 11.01
C GLY A 134 -13.51 -15.49 9.94
N ASN A 135 -13.68 -16.26 8.86
CA ASN A 135 -12.74 -16.32 7.73
C ASN A 135 -13.12 -15.40 6.57
N ARG A 136 -13.99 -14.41 6.81
CA ARG A 136 -14.46 -13.46 5.80
C ARG A 136 -14.25 -12.03 6.26
N ILE A 137 -13.86 -11.18 5.33
CA ILE A 137 -13.83 -9.73 5.45
C ILE A 137 -15.11 -9.23 4.78
N LEU A 138 -15.98 -8.60 5.57
CA LEU A 138 -17.34 -8.25 5.17
C LEU A 138 -17.41 -7.21 4.05
N ASN A 139 -16.38 -6.38 3.90
CA ASN A 139 -16.33 -5.33 2.89
C ASN A 139 -14.89 -5.14 2.41
N ARG A 140 -14.67 -5.05 1.10
CA ARG A 140 -13.34 -4.85 0.52
C ARG A 140 -12.77 -3.44 0.65
N TRP A 141 -13.58 -2.42 0.92
CA TRP A 141 -13.15 -1.00 0.91
C TRP A 141 -12.39 -0.59 2.18
N ILE A 142 -11.33 -1.32 2.49
CA ILE A 142 -10.50 -1.12 3.68
C ILE A 142 -9.29 -0.28 3.31
N PRO A 143 -9.06 0.87 3.98
CA PRO A 143 -7.87 1.67 3.72
C PRO A 143 -6.61 0.92 4.21
N PRO A 144 -5.42 1.25 3.65
CA PRO A 144 -4.18 0.64 4.11
C PRO A 144 -3.99 0.90 5.60
N ARG A 145 -3.30 0.01 6.31
CA ARG A 145 -2.99 0.23 7.74
C ARG A 145 -1.95 1.32 7.93
N TYR A 146 -0.91 1.27 7.11
CA TYR A 146 0.22 2.17 7.16
C TYR A 146 0.49 2.80 5.80
N LEU A 147 1.09 3.98 5.82
CA LEU A 147 1.56 4.72 4.66
C LEU A 147 2.97 5.22 4.91
N TRP A 148 3.81 5.23 3.89
CA TRP A 148 5.06 5.97 3.92
C TRP A 148 4.80 7.44 3.59
N ASP A 149 4.91 8.29 4.59
CA ASP A 149 4.93 9.74 4.44
C ASP A 149 6.34 10.18 4.01
N LEU A 150 6.45 10.62 2.75
CA LEU A 150 7.74 10.97 2.16
C LEU A 150 8.31 12.25 2.74
N TYR A 151 7.49 13.17 3.27
CA TYR A 151 8.02 14.42 3.81
C TYR A 151 8.63 14.19 5.20
N SER A 152 7.96 13.41 6.05
CA SER A 152 8.54 13.01 7.35
C SER A 152 9.58 11.90 7.24
N ASN A 153 9.61 11.18 6.11
CA ASN A 153 10.36 9.95 5.94
C ASN A 153 9.99 8.88 6.98
N ARG A 154 8.70 8.75 7.30
CA ARG A 154 8.19 7.77 8.26
C ARG A 154 7.01 6.99 7.73
N VAL A 155 6.93 5.72 8.11
CA VAL A 155 5.74 4.91 7.98
C VAL A 155 4.82 5.26 9.14
N VAL A 156 3.63 5.76 8.80
CA VAL A 156 2.63 6.23 9.76
C VAL A 156 1.30 5.52 9.57
N PRO A 157 0.48 5.39 10.63
CA PRO A 157 -0.87 4.84 10.47
C PRO A 157 -1.72 5.72 9.54
N TRP A 158 -2.56 5.08 8.73
CA TRP A 158 -3.54 5.75 7.86
C TRP A 158 -4.42 6.74 8.62
N ALA A 159 -4.85 6.34 9.82
CA ALA A 159 -5.65 7.16 10.74
C ALA A 159 -5.00 8.54 10.98
N ILE A 160 -3.67 8.57 11.12
CA ILE A 160 -2.89 9.77 11.41
C ILE A 160 -2.69 10.64 10.19
N ALA A 161 -2.38 10.03 9.05
CA ALA A 161 -2.15 10.74 7.80
C ALA A 161 -3.34 11.65 7.41
N GLY A 162 -4.57 11.21 7.68
CA GLY A 162 -5.76 12.05 7.50
C GLY A 162 -6.03 12.44 6.04
N ILE A 163 -5.68 11.57 5.09
CA ILE A 163 -5.72 11.85 3.64
C ILE A 163 -6.87 11.11 2.94
N ASP A 164 -7.27 11.54 1.75
CA ASP A 164 -8.12 10.72 0.87
C ASP A 164 -7.26 9.63 0.23
N LEU A 165 -7.86 8.47 -0.05
CA LEU A 165 -7.18 7.35 -0.71
C LEU A 165 -6.67 7.73 -2.11
N THR A 166 -7.35 8.65 -2.79
CA THR A 166 -6.89 9.23 -4.07
C THR A 166 -5.64 10.07 -3.94
N MET A 167 -5.16 10.36 -2.73
CA MET A 167 -3.89 11.09 -2.55
C MET A 167 -2.72 10.13 -2.31
N ILE A 168 -2.97 8.82 -2.24
CA ILE A 168 -1.93 7.82 -2.11
C ILE A 168 -1.36 7.50 -3.49
N TRP A 169 -0.04 7.46 -3.55
CA TRP A 169 0.69 6.82 -4.64
C TRP A 169 1.05 5.40 -4.24
N THR A 170 1.10 4.47 -5.19
CA THR A 170 1.53 3.10 -4.94
C THR A 170 2.81 2.80 -5.67
N VAL A 171 3.57 1.83 -5.18
CA VAL A 171 4.77 1.35 -5.85
C VAL A 171 4.66 -0.14 -6.11
N SER A 172 4.74 -0.47 -7.38
CA SER A 172 4.80 -1.84 -7.87
C SER A 172 6.22 -2.16 -8.34
N HIS A 173 6.69 -3.38 -8.16
CA HIS A 173 8.06 -3.73 -8.54
C HIS A 173 8.23 -5.20 -8.92
N ALA A 174 9.31 -5.54 -9.61
CA ALA A 174 9.71 -6.92 -9.86
C ALA A 174 10.46 -7.51 -8.65
N TRP A 175 10.64 -8.84 -8.66
CA TRP A 175 11.51 -9.49 -7.69
C TRP A 175 12.96 -9.48 -8.16
N VAL A 176 13.87 -9.41 -7.20
CA VAL A 176 15.29 -9.74 -7.42
C VAL A 176 15.60 -11.06 -6.72
N ALA A 177 16.73 -11.69 -7.04
CA ALA A 177 17.14 -12.94 -6.40
C ALA A 177 17.21 -12.81 -4.88
N GLU A 178 16.98 -13.87 -4.11
CA GLU A 178 17.15 -13.81 -2.64
C GLU A 178 18.61 -13.47 -2.28
N GLU A 179 19.55 -14.05 -3.01
CA GLU A 179 20.98 -13.75 -2.96
C GLU A 179 21.34 -12.33 -3.41
N GLU A 180 20.43 -11.62 -4.08
CA GLU A 180 20.55 -10.21 -4.47
C GLU A 180 19.77 -9.27 -3.54
N ARG A 181 19.12 -9.79 -2.49
CA ARG A 181 18.42 -8.99 -1.48
C ARG A 181 19.30 -8.77 -0.25
N VAL A 182 19.02 -7.69 0.44
CA VAL A 182 19.50 -7.39 1.79
C VAL A 182 18.30 -6.98 2.65
N LEU A 183 18.36 -7.37 3.93
CA LEU A 183 17.38 -6.97 4.94
C LEU A 183 17.92 -5.76 5.68
N ILE A 184 17.26 -4.61 5.55
CA ILE A 184 17.72 -3.35 6.14
C ILE A 184 16.80 -2.95 7.29
N TRP A 185 17.38 -2.72 8.47
CA TRP A 185 16.69 -2.05 9.57
C TRP A 185 16.77 -0.55 9.38
N THR A 186 15.62 0.12 9.43
CA THR A 186 15.53 1.55 9.15
C THR A 186 14.64 2.27 10.15
N MET A 187 14.98 3.53 10.45
CA MET A 187 14.12 4.42 11.24
C MET A 187 12.82 4.78 10.50
N ILE A 188 12.76 4.58 9.17
CA ILE A 188 11.57 4.86 8.36
C ILE A 188 10.34 4.13 8.91
N ASN A 189 10.45 2.85 9.27
CA ASN A 189 9.37 2.09 9.92
C ASN A 189 9.58 1.97 11.44
N GLY A 190 10.35 2.88 12.05
CA GLY A 190 10.64 2.86 13.48
C GLY A 190 11.41 1.63 13.95
N LEU A 191 12.24 1.03 13.09
CA LEU A 191 12.95 -0.23 13.36
C LEU A 191 12.00 -1.37 13.74
N ALA A 192 10.75 -1.33 13.27
CA ALA A 192 9.75 -2.31 13.67
C ALA A 192 9.95 -3.67 12.98
N TRP A 193 10.41 -3.68 11.73
CA TRP A 193 10.75 -4.88 10.96
C TRP A 193 11.83 -4.60 9.91
N PRO A 194 12.59 -5.62 9.48
CA PRO A 194 13.56 -5.44 8.41
C PRO A 194 12.86 -5.26 7.05
N VAL A 195 13.39 -4.37 6.22
CA VAL A 195 12.88 -4.07 4.88
C VAL A 195 13.73 -4.81 3.84
N PRO A 196 13.17 -5.74 3.04
CA PRO A 196 13.89 -6.40 1.97
C PRO A 196 14.09 -5.45 0.79
N LEU A 197 15.35 -5.23 0.40
CA LEU A 197 15.73 -4.39 -0.76
C LEU A 197 16.77 -5.08 -1.63
N PRO A 198 16.86 -4.73 -2.93
CA PRO A 198 17.99 -5.16 -3.74
C PRO A 198 19.32 -4.61 -3.21
N LYS A 199 20.40 -5.39 -3.36
CA LYS A 199 21.75 -4.99 -2.99
C LYS A 199 22.15 -3.67 -3.66
N GLY A 200 22.71 -2.77 -2.87
CA GLY A 200 23.18 -1.47 -3.34
C GLY A 200 22.08 -0.44 -3.58
N ILE A 201 20.82 -0.74 -3.27
CA ILE A 201 19.72 0.23 -3.34
C ILE A 201 19.47 0.85 -1.97
N ASP A 202 19.27 2.17 -1.96
CA ASP A 202 18.90 2.95 -0.79
C ASP A 202 17.45 3.45 -0.90
N LEU A 203 16.68 3.33 0.18
CA LEU A 203 15.31 3.87 0.28
C LEU A 203 15.28 5.39 0.02
N GLN A 204 16.35 6.11 0.34
CA GLN A 204 16.44 7.53 0.07
C GLN A 204 16.40 7.85 -1.43
N TRP A 205 16.92 6.98 -2.30
CA TRP A 205 16.86 7.20 -3.75
C TRP A 205 15.43 7.03 -4.28
N ILE A 206 14.74 5.98 -3.82
CA ILE A 206 13.33 5.73 -4.13
C ILE A 206 12.47 6.91 -3.65
N ARG A 207 12.72 7.39 -2.42
CA ARG A 207 12.06 8.56 -1.86
C ARG A 207 12.26 9.82 -2.71
N ILE A 208 13.49 10.12 -3.13
CA ILE A 208 13.80 11.29 -3.95
C ILE A 208 13.06 11.20 -5.29
N GLU A 209 13.04 10.02 -5.92
CA GLU A 209 12.32 9.80 -7.17
C GLU A 209 10.82 10.05 -7.01
N LEU A 210 10.20 9.50 -5.97
CA LEU A 210 8.78 9.71 -5.66
C LEU A 210 8.46 11.19 -5.38
N LEU A 211 9.29 11.88 -4.57
CA LEU A 211 9.14 13.30 -4.26
C LEU A 211 9.25 14.18 -5.52
N ARG A 212 10.21 13.90 -6.41
CA ARG A 212 10.38 14.63 -7.68
C ARG A 212 9.17 14.48 -8.60
N ASN A 213 8.49 13.34 -8.53
CA ASN A 213 7.25 13.08 -9.26
C ASN A 213 6.00 13.67 -8.57
N GLY A 214 6.15 14.29 -7.39
CA GLY A 214 5.08 14.98 -6.67
C GLY A 214 4.34 14.13 -5.65
N ALA A 215 4.83 12.92 -5.32
CA ALA A 215 4.21 12.10 -4.28
C ALA A 215 4.46 12.70 -2.89
N GLU A 216 3.43 12.69 -2.04
CA GLU A 216 3.54 13.04 -0.61
C GLU A 216 3.42 11.78 0.27
N TYR A 217 2.45 10.92 -0.04
CA TYR A 217 2.19 9.67 0.67
C TYR A 217 2.22 8.50 -0.30
N VAL A 218 2.94 7.46 0.09
CA VAL A 218 3.15 6.27 -0.72
C VAL A 218 2.77 5.03 0.06
N TRP A 219 2.10 4.09 -0.60
CA TRP A 219 2.01 2.73 -0.13
C TRP A 219 3.01 1.85 -0.88
N GLN A 220 3.91 1.25 -0.11
CA GLN A 220 4.91 0.29 -0.58
C GLN A 220 4.82 -0.92 0.32
N ASP A 221 4.52 -2.10 -0.23
CA ASP A 221 4.34 -3.36 0.50
C ASP A 221 5.47 -3.67 1.50
N VAL A 222 6.74 -3.55 1.09
CA VAL A 222 7.92 -3.85 1.93
C VAL A 222 8.06 -2.91 3.14
N LEU A 223 7.43 -1.74 3.10
CA LEU A 223 7.43 -0.75 4.19
C LEU A 223 6.12 -0.71 4.97
N CYS A 224 4.99 -0.86 4.29
CA CYS A 224 3.65 -0.62 4.83
C CYS A 224 2.95 -1.90 5.30
N LEU A 225 3.51 -3.07 4.98
CA LEU A 225 3.13 -4.35 5.59
C LEU A 225 4.23 -4.81 6.53
N ARG A 226 3.85 -5.33 7.69
CA ARG A 226 4.79 -5.92 8.65
C ARG A 226 5.50 -7.10 8.01
N GLN A 227 6.83 -7.03 7.94
CA GLN A 227 7.68 -8.08 7.39
C GLN A 227 8.14 -9.06 8.48
N ALA A 228 8.55 -10.26 8.06
CA ALA A 228 9.03 -11.29 8.97
C ALA A 228 10.37 -10.89 9.63
N GLY A 229 10.57 -11.33 10.87
CA GLY A 229 11.81 -11.09 11.62
C GLY A 229 11.84 -9.74 12.34
N GLY A 230 10.67 -9.08 12.43
CA GLY A 230 10.50 -7.82 13.14
C GLY A 230 10.21 -7.98 14.63
N THR A 231 10.12 -6.84 15.30
CA THR A 231 9.46 -6.76 16.60
C THR A 231 7.97 -7.04 16.45
N ARG A 232 7.38 -7.68 17.48
CA ARG A 232 5.96 -8.05 17.48
C ARG A 232 5.54 -8.92 16.30
N GLU A 233 6.34 -9.95 16.02
CA GLU A 233 6.03 -10.98 15.01
C GLU A 233 4.66 -11.64 15.25
N ASP A 234 4.19 -11.67 16.51
CA ASP A 234 2.84 -12.09 16.91
C ASP A 234 1.73 -11.33 16.16
N LEU A 235 1.95 -10.04 15.89
CA LEU A 235 0.98 -9.21 15.18
C LEU A 235 0.99 -9.44 13.67
N ARG A 236 2.09 -9.94 13.09
CA ARG A 236 2.21 -10.05 11.63
C ARG A 236 1.12 -10.94 11.05
N ALA A 237 0.95 -12.14 11.63
CA ALA A 237 -0.08 -13.07 11.18
C ALA A 237 -1.49 -12.49 11.33
N GLU A 238 -1.76 -11.75 12.42
CA GLU A 238 -3.06 -11.13 12.66
C GLU A 238 -3.35 -9.96 11.72
N GLU A 239 -2.37 -9.07 11.50
CA GLU A 239 -2.47 -7.96 10.54
C GLU A 239 -2.66 -8.49 9.12
N TRP A 240 -1.91 -9.52 8.73
CA TRP A 240 -1.96 -10.10 7.39
C TRP A 240 -3.32 -10.72 7.04
N LYS A 241 -4.09 -11.22 8.02
CA LYS A 241 -5.44 -11.74 7.76
C LYS A 241 -6.33 -10.73 7.04
N LEU A 242 -6.15 -9.45 7.35
CA LEU A 242 -6.89 -8.34 6.77
C LEU A 242 -6.09 -7.61 5.68
N ASP A 243 -4.85 -7.23 5.99
CA ASP A 243 -4.14 -6.24 5.18
C ASP A 243 -3.68 -6.80 3.82
N VAL A 244 -3.19 -8.04 3.79
CA VAL A 244 -2.74 -8.72 2.56
C VAL A 244 -3.88 -8.88 1.53
N PRO A 245 -5.05 -9.44 1.89
CA PRO A 245 -6.12 -9.59 0.91
C PRO A 245 -6.72 -8.25 0.50
N THR A 246 -6.52 -7.15 1.25
CA THR A 246 -7.02 -5.80 0.91
C THR A 246 -6.06 -4.94 0.10
N ILE A 247 -4.87 -5.43 -0.25
CA ILE A 247 -3.87 -4.66 -1.04
C ILE A 247 -4.48 -4.09 -2.32
N GLY A 248 -5.32 -4.86 -3.00
CA GLY A 248 -5.96 -4.43 -4.24
C GLY A 248 -6.79 -3.15 -4.10
N HIS A 249 -7.33 -2.83 -2.91
CA HIS A 249 -8.08 -1.58 -2.71
C HIS A 249 -7.17 -0.36 -2.72
N VAL A 250 -5.96 -0.53 -2.17
CA VAL A 250 -4.95 0.54 -2.14
C VAL A 250 -4.55 0.89 -3.56
N TYR A 251 -4.32 -0.13 -4.39
CA TYR A 251 -4.08 0.08 -5.81
C TYR A 251 -5.32 0.66 -6.49
N GLU A 252 -6.50 0.04 -6.42
CA GLU A 252 -7.75 0.51 -7.06
C GLU A 252 -8.08 1.99 -6.80
N ARG A 253 -7.72 2.52 -5.61
CA ARG A 253 -8.05 3.91 -5.22
C ARG A 253 -6.89 4.89 -5.37
N SER A 254 -5.67 4.43 -5.62
CA SER A 254 -4.49 5.30 -5.77
C SER A 254 -4.57 6.21 -6.99
N ASP A 255 -3.88 7.35 -6.95
CA ASP A 255 -3.79 8.28 -8.10
C ASP A 255 -2.78 7.77 -9.12
N LYS A 256 -1.61 7.33 -8.67
CA LYS A 256 -0.55 6.85 -9.55
C LYS A 256 0.16 5.65 -8.97
N VAL A 257 0.71 4.85 -9.89
CA VAL A 257 1.57 3.71 -9.58
C VAL A 257 2.94 3.96 -10.19
N LEU A 258 4.00 3.93 -9.37
CA LEU A 258 5.38 3.90 -9.87
C LEU A 258 5.82 2.44 -10.00
N CYS A 259 6.20 2.01 -11.21
CA CYS A 259 6.49 0.61 -11.52
C CYS A 259 7.98 0.38 -11.78
N TYR A 260 8.65 -0.40 -10.92
CA TYR A 260 10.04 -0.82 -11.11
C TYR A 260 10.13 -2.23 -11.74
N PHE A 261 10.26 -2.30 -13.06
CA PHE A 261 10.25 -3.58 -13.79
C PHE A 261 11.48 -4.47 -13.61
N ASN A 262 12.60 -3.91 -13.14
CA ASN A 262 13.86 -4.64 -12.89
C ASN A 262 14.18 -4.85 -11.40
N GLY A 263 13.24 -4.52 -10.51
CA GLY A 263 13.38 -4.62 -9.06
C GLY A 263 13.33 -3.26 -8.38
N LEU A 264 12.78 -3.22 -7.16
CA LEU A 264 12.51 -1.98 -6.43
C LEU A 264 13.74 -1.06 -6.35
N GLY A 265 13.61 0.17 -6.84
CA GLY A 265 14.67 1.20 -6.83
C GLY A 265 15.84 0.94 -7.79
N ARG A 266 15.84 -0.16 -8.57
CA ARG A 266 16.88 -0.42 -9.56
C ARG A 266 16.66 0.42 -10.82
N PRO A 267 17.75 0.86 -11.48
CA PRO A 267 17.64 1.52 -12.76
C PRO A 267 17.03 0.57 -13.80
N LEU A 268 16.16 1.12 -14.63
CA LEU A 268 15.65 0.50 -15.83
C LEU A 268 16.71 0.68 -16.94
N GLY A 269 17.51 -0.35 -17.14
CA GLY A 269 18.46 -0.40 -18.25
C GLY A 269 17.77 -0.65 -19.60
N GLY A 270 18.54 -0.72 -20.68
CA GLY A 270 18.02 -0.90 -22.05
C GLY A 270 17.25 -2.20 -22.32
N THR A 271 17.23 -3.15 -21.38
CA THR A 271 16.49 -4.42 -21.46
C THR A 271 15.68 -4.67 -20.19
N VAL A 272 14.49 -5.26 -20.35
CA VAL A 272 13.61 -5.69 -19.26
C VAL A 272 13.37 -7.18 -19.36
N ASP A 273 13.48 -7.88 -18.25
CA ASP A 273 13.08 -9.28 -18.17
C ASP A 273 11.55 -9.38 -18.16
N MET A 274 11.00 -9.93 -19.24
CA MET A 274 9.55 -10.09 -19.42
C MET A 274 9.06 -11.51 -19.13
N THR A 275 9.95 -12.50 -19.07
CA THR A 275 9.57 -13.92 -19.15
C THR A 275 10.01 -14.77 -17.97
N SER A 276 11.06 -14.41 -17.25
CA SER A 276 11.49 -15.23 -16.11
C SER A 276 10.47 -15.15 -14.96
N ASP A 277 10.50 -16.11 -14.05
CA ASP A 277 9.64 -16.11 -12.85
C ASP A 277 9.86 -14.88 -11.94
N ARG A 278 10.89 -14.08 -12.18
CA ARG A 278 11.15 -12.82 -11.45
C ARG A 278 10.62 -11.59 -12.18
N SER A 279 10.27 -11.73 -13.46
CA SER A 279 9.63 -10.70 -14.27
C SER A 279 8.41 -10.14 -13.55
N TRP A 280 8.26 -8.82 -13.62
CA TRP A 280 7.09 -8.12 -13.14
C TRP A 280 5.79 -8.73 -13.69
N PHE A 281 5.79 -9.11 -14.97
CA PHE A 281 4.63 -9.69 -15.66
C PHE A 281 4.29 -11.11 -15.19
N ARG A 282 5.24 -11.80 -14.56
CA ARG A 282 5.09 -13.18 -14.08
C ARG A 282 4.67 -13.23 -12.62
N ARG A 283 4.69 -12.12 -11.88
CA ARG A 283 4.25 -12.09 -10.47
C ARG A 283 2.73 -12.21 -10.37
N ALA A 284 2.25 -13.02 -9.43
CA ALA A 284 0.81 -13.13 -9.14
C ALA A 284 0.22 -11.82 -8.61
N TRP A 285 0.90 -11.21 -7.63
CA TRP A 285 0.44 -9.98 -6.98
C TRP A 285 0.32 -8.79 -7.93
N THR A 286 1.21 -8.66 -8.91
CA THR A 286 1.17 -7.53 -9.87
C THR A 286 -0.13 -7.51 -10.67
N MET A 287 -0.86 -8.63 -10.77
CA MET A 287 -2.13 -8.66 -11.46
C MET A 287 -3.20 -7.78 -10.80
N GLN A 288 -3.23 -7.68 -9.47
CA GLN A 288 -4.15 -6.77 -8.77
C GLN A 288 -3.73 -5.30 -8.87
N GLU A 289 -2.46 -5.06 -9.16
CA GLU A 289 -1.85 -3.73 -9.26
C GLU A 289 -2.12 -3.11 -10.66
N ILE A 290 -2.52 -3.94 -11.62
CA ILE A 290 -2.67 -3.59 -13.05
C ILE A 290 -3.92 -2.76 -13.36
N GLN A 291 -4.96 -2.83 -12.53
CA GLN A 291 -6.24 -2.16 -12.77
C GLN A 291 -6.11 -0.64 -12.96
N LEU A 292 -5.00 -0.02 -12.52
CA LEU A 292 -4.71 1.42 -12.63
C LEU A 292 -3.55 1.80 -13.56
N LEU A 293 -3.00 0.89 -14.36
CA LEU A 293 -1.83 1.20 -15.19
C LEU A 293 -2.05 2.32 -16.23
N ARG A 294 -3.28 2.80 -16.43
CA ARG A 294 -3.58 3.97 -17.28
C ARG A 294 -2.89 5.25 -16.81
N GLN A 295 -2.44 5.31 -15.54
CA GLN A 295 -1.72 6.44 -14.95
C GLN A 295 -0.36 6.01 -14.34
N SER A 296 0.20 4.90 -14.81
CA SER A 296 1.47 4.38 -14.30
C SER A 296 2.66 5.20 -14.79
N LEU A 297 3.64 5.36 -13.90
CA LEU A 297 4.96 5.92 -14.16
C LEU A 297 5.98 4.79 -14.12
N ILE A 298 7.01 4.89 -14.94
CA ILE A 298 8.11 3.93 -14.96
C ILE A 298 9.16 4.38 -13.96
N GLY A 299 9.48 3.51 -13.00
CA GLY A 299 10.51 3.77 -12.00
C GLY A 299 11.90 3.39 -12.49
N GLY A 300 12.89 4.18 -12.08
CA GLY A 300 14.30 3.95 -12.39
C GLY A 300 14.70 4.30 -13.83
N GLU A 301 13.90 5.08 -14.55
CA GLU A 301 14.23 5.49 -15.93
C GLU A 301 15.62 6.16 -15.99
N THR A 302 16.41 5.72 -16.96
CA THR A 302 17.75 6.25 -17.23
C THR A 302 17.72 7.09 -18.52
N GLU A 303 18.73 7.94 -18.72
CA GLU A 303 18.85 8.77 -19.94
C GLU A 303 18.90 7.93 -21.24
N GLU A 304 19.36 6.67 -21.14
CA GLU A 304 19.44 5.75 -22.27
C GLU A 304 18.05 5.23 -22.71
N GLY A 305 17.07 5.23 -21.80
CA GLY A 305 15.73 4.72 -22.05
C GLY A 305 15.67 3.22 -22.38
N LEU A 306 14.47 2.74 -22.70
CA LEU A 306 14.28 1.38 -23.22
C LEU A 306 14.69 1.30 -24.69
N ASN A 307 15.24 0.15 -25.08
CA ASN A 307 15.37 -0.16 -26.50
C ASN A 307 13.97 -0.12 -27.17
N PRO A 308 13.80 0.53 -28.34
CA PRO A 308 12.49 0.67 -28.99
C PRO A 308 11.74 -0.66 -29.27
N ASP A 309 12.47 -1.74 -29.54
CA ASP A 309 11.87 -3.06 -29.76
C ASP A 309 11.37 -3.68 -28.45
N VAL A 310 12.16 -3.52 -27.38
CA VAL A 310 11.78 -3.93 -26.02
C VAL A 310 10.58 -3.11 -25.55
N GLN A 311 10.57 -1.80 -25.80
CA GLN A 311 9.47 -0.91 -25.46
C GLN A 311 8.17 -1.34 -26.13
N ARG A 312 8.19 -1.64 -27.45
CA ARG A 312 6.98 -2.12 -28.15
C ARG A 312 6.47 -3.45 -27.59
N ALA A 313 7.36 -4.39 -27.29
CA ALA A 313 6.97 -5.68 -26.70
C ALA A 313 6.37 -5.50 -25.30
N PHE A 314 7.00 -4.64 -24.51
CA PHE A 314 6.56 -4.25 -23.17
C PHE A 314 5.17 -3.61 -23.20
N GLU A 315 4.96 -2.59 -24.03
CA GLU A 315 3.67 -1.90 -24.19
C GLU A 315 2.57 -2.85 -24.66
N LYS A 316 2.90 -3.79 -25.56
CA LYS A 316 1.96 -4.82 -26.01
C LYS A 316 1.54 -5.74 -24.87
N GLN A 317 2.48 -6.23 -24.08
CA GLN A 317 2.18 -7.12 -22.96
C GLN A 317 1.38 -6.39 -21.88
N LEU A 318 1.75 -5.14 -21.57
CA LEU A 318 1.01 -4.28 -20.64
C LEU A 318 -0.44 -4.07 -21.11
N SER A 319 -0.61 -3.75 -22.39
CA SER A 319 -1.92 -3.53 -23.01
C SER A 319 -2.79 -4.78 -22.98
N SER A 320 -2.21 -5.98 -23.13
CA SER A 320 -2.96 -7.24 -23.04
C SER A 320 -3.64 -7.39 -21.69
N ILE A 321 -2.89 -7.14 -20.61
CA ILE A 321 -3.40 -7.33 -19.25
C ILE A 321 -4.40 -6.22 -18.86
N GLN A 322 -4.18 -5.00 -19.37
CA GLN A 322 -5.09 -3.87 -19.16
C GLN A 322 -6.47 -4.04 -19.84
N ASN A 323 -6.53 -4.80 -20.93
CA ASN A 323 -7.75 -4.98 -21.73
C ASN A 323 -8.43 -6.34 -21.48
N MET A 324 -7.99 -7.08 -20.46
CA MET A 324 -8.59 -8.34 -20.04
C MET A 324 -10.05 -8.13 -19.59
N ASP A 325 -10.94 -9.06 -19.93
CA ASP A 325 -12.30 -9.05 -19.41
C ASP A 325 -12.33 -9.47 -17.94
N HIS A 326 -12.48 -8.49 -17.05
CA HIS A 326 -12.60 -8.72 -15.61
C HIS A 326 -13.94 -9.34 -15.18
N PHE A 327 -14.93 -9.42 -16.07
CA PHE A 327 -16.20 -10.10 -15.79
C PHE A 327 -16.12 -11.61 -16.04
N SER A 328 -15.20 -12.04 -16.89
CA SER A 328 -14.92 -13.44 -17.19
C SER A 328 -13.94 -14.03 -16.19
N ILE A 329 -14.40 -14.98 -15.36
CA ILE A 329 -13.50 -15.71 -14.46
C ILE A 329 -12.42 -16.45 -15.22
N TYR A 330 -12.71 -16.94 -16.42
CA TYR A 330 -11.77 -17.69 -17.24
C TYR A 330 -10.68 -16.79 -17.84
N ALA A 331 -11.00 -15.56 -18.24
CA ALA A 331 -10.01 -14.58 -18.65
C ALA A 331 -9.05 -14.25 -17.48
N VAL A 332 -9.59 -14.02 -16.29
CA VAL A 332 -8.79 -13.76 -15.08
C VAL A 332 -7.92 -14.97 -14.70
N LEU A 333 -8.46 -16.18 -14.75
CA LEU A 333 -7.72 -17.40 -14.44
C LEU A 333 -6.64 -17.69 -15.49
N SER A 334 -6.92 -17.46 -16.78
CA SER A 334 -5.95 -17.61 -17.88
C SER A 334 -4.72 -16.71 -17.68
N GLU A 335 -4.95 -15.48 -17.21
CA GLU A 335 -3.88 -14.54 -16.87
C GLU A 335 -3.17 -14.88 -15.55
N MET A 336 -3.85 -15.57 -14.63
CA MET A 336 -3.25 -16.09 -13.40
C MET A 336 -2.41 -17.35 -13.65
N GLN A 337 -2.80 -18.24 -14.57
CA GLN A 337 -2.17 -19.54 -14.86
C GLN A 337 -0.64 -19.46 -15.07
N PRO A 338 -0.09 -18.53 -15.87
CA PRO A 338 1.34 -18.41 -16.05
C PRO A 338 2.05 -17.72 -14.88
N ARG A 339 1.34 -17.16 -13.90
CA ARG A 339 1.97 -16.37 -12.84
C ARG A 339 2.50 -17.23 -11.69
N VAL A 340 3.56 -16.74 -11.06
CA VAL A 340 4.24 -17.34 -9.92
C VAL A 340 4.04 -16.51 -8.65
N SER A 341 4.10 -17.20 -7.51
CA SER A 341 4.05 -16.59 -6.18
C SER A 341 5.00 -17.31 -5.22
N THR A 342 5.42 -16.62 -4.15
CA THR A 342 6.25 -17.22 -3.10
C THR A 342 5.42 -18.17 -2.26
N ASN A 343 4.21 -17.73 -1.90
CA ASN A 343 3.23 -18.57 -1.23
C ASN A 343 2.12 -18.95 -2.23
N PRO A 344 1.78 -20.24 -2.41
CA PRO A 344 0.70 -20.66 -3.29
C PRO A 344 -0.64 -19.94 -3.04
N VAL A 345 -0.94 -19.61 -1.78
CA VAL A 345 -2.16 -18.89 -1.36
C VAL A 345 -2.25 -17.50 -2.00
N ASP A 346 -1.12 -16.86 -2.28
CA ASP A 346 -1.06 -15.52 -2.86
C ASP A 346 -1.72 -15.45 -4.24
N ARG A 347 -1.65 -16.53 -5.03
CA ARG A 347 -2.33 -16.57 -6.34
C ARG A 347 -3.84 -16.48 -6.17
N VAL A 348 -4.37 -17.14 -5.15
CA VAL A 348 -5.80 -17.10 -4.86
C VAL A 348 -6.20 -15.75 -4.27
N ALA A 349 -5.46 -15.25 -3.28
CA ALA A 349 -5.71 -13.93 -2.69
C ALA A 349 -5.63 -12.81 -3.74
N GLY A 350 -4.74 -12.99 -4.73
CA GLY A 350 -4.58 -12.18 -5.93
C GLY A 350 -5.82 -12.10 -6.84
N LEU A 351 -6.86 -12.92 -6.65
CA LEU A 351 -8.05 -12.92 -7.52
C LEU A 351 -9.20 -12.06 -6.99
N SER A 352 -9.28 -11.81 -5.68
CA SER A 352 -10.46 -11.17 -5.07
C SER A 352 -10.81 -9.80 -5.68
N TYR A 353 -9.80 -8.95 -5.91
CA TYR A 353 -10.01 -7.62 -6.48
C TYR A 353 -10.33 -7.64 -7.97
N LEU A 354 -9.73 -8.59 -8.69
CA LEU A 354 -9.96 -8.81 -10.12
C LEU A 354 -11.40 -9.26 -10.39
N LEU A 355 -11.90 -10.19 -9.57
CA LEU A 355 -13.26 -10.75 -9.67
C LEU A 355 -14.33 -9.86 -9.01
N ARG A 356 -13.98 -8.63 -8.60
CA ARG A 356 -14.90 -7.62 -8.05
C ARG A 356 -15.81 -8.13 -6.92
N THR A 357 -15.29 -9.01 -6.05
CA THR A 357 -16.08 -9.55 -4.94
C THR A 357 -16.37 -8.46 -3.90
N GLU A 358 -17.59 -8.41 -3.32
CA GLU A 358 -17.94 -7.40 -2.31
C GLU A 358 -17.32 -7.72 -0.94
N SER A 359 -17.31 -9.01 -0.59
CA SER A 359 -16.59 -9.57 0.54
C SER A 359 -15.38 -10.36 0.05
N ILE A 360 -14.36 -10.50 0.89
CA ILE A 360 -13.10 -11.18 0.52
C ILE A 360 -12.72 -12.19 1.61
N PRO A 361 -12.07 -13.31 1.28
CA PRO A 361 -11.58 -14.24 2.29
C PRO A 361 -10.45 -13.62 3.12
N THR A 362 -10.36 -13.99 4.38
CA THR A 362 -9.18 -13.65 5.20
C THR A 362 -7.96 -14.44 4.75
N TYR A 363 -6.77 -13.86 4.89
CA TYR A 363 -5.53 -14.51 4.47
C TYR A 363 -4.88 -15.30 5.59
N TYR A 364 -4.58 -16.57 5.32
CA TYR A 364 -3.80 -17.43 6.21
C TYR A 364 -2.64 -18.03 5.43
N ALA A 365 -1.41 -17.60 5.71
CA ALA A 365 -0.22 -18.07 4.97
C ALA A 365 -0.02 -19.60 5.00
N ALA A 366 -0.51 -20.27 6.05
CA ALA A 366 -0.37 -21.71 6.25
C ALA A 366 -1.56 -22.53 5.69
N GLN A 367 -2.60 -21.90 5.14
CA GLN A 367 -3.71 -22.63 4.55
C GLN A 367 -3.31 -23.25 3.21
N SER A 368 -3.96 -24.35 2.83
CA SER A 368 -3.83 -24.89 1.46
C SER A 368 -4.41 -23.91 0.45
N ASP A 369 -3.84 -23.86 -0.75
CA ASP A 369 -4.39 -23.14 -1.90
C ASP A 369 -5.80 -23.61 -2.28
N GLU A 370 -6.12 -24.90 -2.21
CA GLU A 370 -7.50 -25.40 -2.41
C GLU A 370 -8.48 -24.86 -1.36
N GLY A 371 -8.04 -24.78 -0.11
CA GLY A 371 -8.83 -24.19 0.98
C GLY A 371 -9.06 -22.69 0.76
N ALA A 372 -8.03 -21.97 0.33
CA ALA A 372 -8.15 -20.56 -0.05
C ALA A 372 -9.10 -20.38 -1.25
N TRP A 373 -8.98 -21.23 -2.26
CA TRP A 373 -9.80 -21.20 -3.47
C TRP A 373 -11.26 -21.47 -3.14
N SER A 374 -11.52 -22.46 -2.32
CA SER A 374 -12.87 -22.77 -1.82
C SER A 374 -13.48 -21.56 -1.09
N ALA A 375 -12.71 -20.91 -0.21
CA ALA A 375 -13.17 -19.72 0.50
C ALA A 375 -13.44 -18.53 -0.44
N LEU A 376 -12.65 -18.37 -1.51
CA LEU A 376 -12.90 -17.36 -2.55
C LEU A 376 -14.17 -17.66 -3.35
N VAL A 377 -14.36 -18.90 -3.79
CA VAL A 377 -15.54 -19.32 -4.55
C VAL A 377 -16.82 -19.07 -3.75
N ASP A 378 -16.78 -19.29 -2.44
CA ASP A 378 -17.90 -19.04 -1.53
C ASP A 378 -18.32 -17.57 -1.40
N VAL A 379 -17.51 -16.62 -1.87
CA VAL A 379 -17.78 -15.17 -1.82
C VAL A 379 -17.87 -14.51 -3.19
N LEU A 380 -17.86 -15.30 -4.27
CA LEU A 380 -18.01 -14.77 -5.63
C LEU A 380 -19.38 -14.13 -5.84
N GLY A 381 -19.42 -13.09 -6.67
CA GLY A 381 -20.67 -12.49 -7.13
C GLY A 381 -21.45 -13.44 -8.03
N GLY A 382 -22.78 -13.26 -8.10
CA GLY A 382 -23.67 -14.20 -8.79
C GLY A 382 -23.34 -14.45 -10.26
N TRP A 383 -22.82 -13.45 -10.99
CA TRP A 383 -22.40 -13.59 -12.38
C TRP A 383 -21.16 -14.49 -12.53
N VAL A 384 -20.10 -14.21 -11.77
CA VAL A 384 -18.85 -14.99 -11.76
C VAL A 384 -19.10 -16.42 -11.30
N TRP A 385 -20.01 -16.59 -10.33
CA TRP A 385 -20.44 -17.90 -9.87
C TRP A 385 -21.17 -18.69 -10.97
N ALA A 386 -22.03 -18.02 -11.75
CA ALA A 386 -22.76 -18.64 -12.86
C ALA A 386 -21.80 -19.13 -13.96
N ASP A 387 -20.72 -18.41 -14.26
CA ASP A 387 -19.72 -18.84 -15.24
C ASP A 387 -19.06 -20.16 -14.84
N LEU A 388 -18.68 -20.32 -13.57
CA LEU A 388 -18.17 -21.59 -13.06
C LEU A 388 -19.23 -22.70 -13.17
N PHE A 389 -20.45 -22.41 -12.75
CA PHE A 389 -21.54 -23.40 -12.70
C PHE A 389 -21.95 -23.92 -14.09
N PHE A 390 -22.09 -23.04 -15.07
CA PHE A 390 -22.62 -23.40 -16.39
C PHE A 390 -21.56 -23.83 -17.40
N GLN A 391 -20.33 -23.31 -17.29
CA GLN A 391 -19.33 -23.45 -18.35
C GLN A 391 -18.20 -24.41 -17.99
N TYR A 392 -18.01 -24.76 -16.71
CA TYR A 392 -16.87 -25.60 -16.35
C TYR A 392 -17.08 -27.07 -16.79
N PRO A 393 -16.16 -27.63 -17.61
CA PRO A 393 -16.45 -28.85 -18.37
C PRO A 393 -16.27 -30.17 -17.60
N LYS A 394 -15.66 -30.17 -16.40
CA LYS A 394 -15.25 -31.41 -15.70
C LYS A 394 -15.50 -31.35 -14.20
N ALA A 395 -16.09 -32.41 -13.65
CA ALA A 395 -16.20 -32.63 -12.20
C ALA A 395 -15.15 -33.65 -11.75
N GLU A 396 -14.29 -33.29 -10.78
CA GLU A 396 -13.34 -34.25 -10.16
C GLU A 396 -13.68 -34.61 -8.71
N HIS A 397 -14.18 -33.66 -7.90
CA HIS A 397 -14.42 -33.92 -6.48
C HIS A 397 -15.84 -34.38 -6.18
N GLU A 398 -15.97 -35.44 -5.37
CA GLU A 398 -17.25 -35.97 -4.89
C GLU A 398 -18.11 -34.91 -4.17
N ASN A 399 -17.47 -33.89 -3.57
CA ASN A 399 -18.10 -32.87 -2.74
C ASN A 399 -18.49 -31.56 -3.48
N ALA A 400 -17.98 -31.31 -4.69
CA ALA A 400 -18.31 -30.09 -5.45
C ALA A 400 -18.20 -30.32 -6.96
N ARG A 401 -19.30 -30.77 -7.58
CA ARG A 401 -19.36 -31.13 -9.01
C ARG A 401 -19.53 -29.96 -9.97
N TRP A 402 -19.78 -28.76 -9.46
CA TRP A 402 -20.17 -27.59 -10.26
C TRP A 402 -19.06 -26.53 -10.40
N ARG A 403 -17.89 -26.76 -9.79
CA ARG A 403 -16.75 -25.85 -9.86
C ARG A 403 -15.44 -26.62 -10.04
N PRO A 404 -14.41 -26.00 -10.62
CA PRO A 404 -13.06 -26.57 -10.62
C PRO A 404 -12.46 -26.62 -9.21
N SER A 405 -11.59 -27.60 -8.98
CA SER A 405 -10.54 -27.47 -7.96
C SER A 405 -9.53 -26.39 -8.37
N TRP A 406 -8.74 -25.91 -7.43
CA TRP A 406 -7.65 -24.97 -7.72
C TRP A 406 -6.64 -25.57 -8.69
N GLN A 407 -6.30 -26.85 -8.52
CA GLN A 407 -5.40 -27.56 -9.42
C GLN A 407 -5.93 -27.57 -10.85
N GLN A 408 -7.21 -27.87 -11.03
CA GLN A 408 -7.88 -27.85 -12.32
C GLN A 408 -7.91 -26.44 -12.92
N ALA A 409 -8.30 -25.42 -12.14
CA ALA A 409 -8.31 -24.03 -12.59
C ALA A 409 -6.94 -23.56 -13.09
N MET A 410 -5.85 -24.10 -12.50
CA MET A 410 -4.48 -23.71 -12.83
C MET A 410 -3.82 -24.58 -13.92
N SER A 411 -4.37 -25.75 -14.25
CA SER A 411 -3.72 -26.74 -15.13
C SER A 411 -4.53 -27.09 -16.37
N ASP A 412 -5.86 -27.02 -16.29
CA ASP A 412 -6.73 -27.36 -17.41
C ASP A 412 -6.79 -26.21 -18.42
N VAL A 413 -7.07 -26.57 -19.66
CA VAL A 413 -7.50 -25.61 -20.68
C VAL A 413 -8.85 -25.04 -20.23
N LEU A 414 -8.88 -23.73 -19.99
CA LEU A 414 -10.08 -23.03 -19.57
C LEU A 414 -11.03 -22.87 -20.77
N PRO A 415 -12.35 -22.79 -20.54
CA PRO A 415 -13.30 -22.43 -21.59
C PRO A 415 -12.88 -21.14 -22.31
N ASP A 416 -12.89 -21.19 -23.64
CA ASP A 416 -12.81 -19.98 -24.47
C ASP A 416 -14.14 -19.22 -24.39
N GLU A 417 -14.08 -17.89 -24.43
CA GLU A 417 -15.27 -17.01 -24.46
C GLU A 417 -16.20 -17.26 -25.65
#